data_AF-A0A1Q4P2P3-F1
#
_entry.id   AF-A0A1Q4P2P3-F1
#
_cell.length_a   1.000
_cell.length_b   1.000
_cell.length_c   1.000
_cell.angle_alpha   90.00
_cell.angle_beta   90.00
_cell.angle_gamma   90.00
#
_symmetry.space_group_name_H-M   'P 1'
#
loop_
_entity.id
_entity.type
_entity.pdbx_description
1 polymer ?
#
loop_
_entity_poly.entity_id
_entity_poly.type
_entity_poly.pdbx_seq_one_letter_code
_entity_poly.pdbx_strand_id
1 'polypeptide(L)'
;MVAPQELSGWNVPRAIAVMRIDDDIGAEWVNICLQTKEVSEYLDARANTTVQKTINLRDVREIPIVLPPKHLKSVIESIALSISKKININTQINQTLEQMAQALFKSWFVDFEPVKAKIAVLEVGGSQEDATLAAMMAISGKDADTLAVFEREPPEQYAELKATAELFPSAMQNSELGEIPEGWELKTFGKVSNCHDKKRIPLSKPQREKKKGDIPYYGATSIMDYVDEYIFDGIYLLLGEDGSVIKENGLPFTQYIWGKSWVNNHAHVLTGTGSVTTEHLMVFIKQKSIAAYVTGAVQMKLNQKNMNSIPFIFADEAVNNVFGQRIASIYAVVRAKSEENLTLTSLRDTLLPKLLSGEITLPETEQAVSEVENV
;
A
#
# COMPACT_ATOMS: atom_id res chain seq x y z
N MET A 1 9.39 -4.05 -19.00
CA MET A 1 9.80 -5.15 -18.10
C MET A 1 10.57 -6.16 -18.91
N VAL A 2 11.66 -6.70 -18.37
CA VAL A 2 12.36 -7.84 -18.96
C VAL A 2 11.73 -9.11 -18.41
N ALA A 3 11.28 -9.99 -19.31
CA ALA A 3 10.66 -11.25 -18.89
C ALA A 3 11.76 -12.25 -18.45
N PRO A 4 11.62 -12.91 -17.30
CA PRO A 4 12.57 -13.95 -16.88
C PRO A 4 12.56 -15.13 -17.85
N GLN A 5 13.69 -15.84 -17.93
CA GLN A 5 13.89 -16.95 -18.86
C GLN A 5 12.89 -18.10 -18.65
N GLU A 6 12.39 -18.26 -17.43
CA GLU A 6 11.34 -19.22 -17.04
C GLU A 6 10.03 -19.03 -17.81
N LEU A 7 9.75 -17.81 -18.28
CA LEU A 7 8.56 -17.49 -19.07
C LEU A 7 8.78 -17.65 -20.58
N SER A 8 9.92 -18.19 -21.01
CA SER A 8 10.20 -18.45 -22.42
C SER A 8 9.14 -19.41 -23.00
N GLY A 9 8.54 -19.02 -24.12
CA GLY A 9 7.49 -19.80 -24.81
C GLY A 9 6.07 -19.60 -24.27
N TRP A 10 5.87 -18.78 -23.23
CA TRP A 10 4.53 -18.49 -22.73
C TRP A 10 3.74 -17.57 -23.68
N ASN A 11 2.41 -17.77 -23.71
CA ASN A 11 1.51 -16.89 -24.45
C ASN A 11 1.31 -15.58 -23.66
N VAL A 12 1.39 -14.45 -24.37
CA VAL A 12 1.07 -13.13 -23.81
C VAL A 12 -0.22 -12.57 -24.42
N PRO A 13 -1.02 -11.81 -23.66
CA PRO A 13 -2.18 -11.09 -24.19
C PRO A 13 -1.80 -10.19 -25.37
N ARG A 14 -2.71 -10.04 -26.35
CA ARG A 14 -2.49 -9.22 -27.56
C ARG A 14 -2.20 -7.75 -27.27
N ALA A 15 -2.52 -7.27 -26.08
CA ALA A 15 -2.23 -5.91 -25.64
C ALA A 15 -0.74 -5.68 -25.29
N ILE A 16 0.08 -6.74 -25.25
CA ILE A 16 1.50 -6.68 -24.88
C ILE A 16 2.36 -6.91 -26.12
N ALA A 17 3.23 -5.94 -26.44
CA ALA A 17 4.25 -6.09 -27.46
C ALA A 17 5.44 -6.91 -26.91
N VAL A 18 5.81 -7.97 -27.63
CA VAL A 18 7.01 -8.77 -27.31
C VAL A 18 8.15 -8.32 -28.20
N MET A 19 9.21 -7.80 -27.58
CA MET A 19 10.43 -7.38 -28.27
C MET A 19 11.51 -8.44 -28.04
N ARG A 20 12.02 -9.01 -29.13
CA ARG A 20 13.22 -9.86 -29.09
C ARG A 20 14.41 -8.96 -29.33
N ILE A 21 15.26 -8.84 -28.33
CA ILE A 21 16.41 -7.94 -28.34
C ILE A 21 17.66 -8.77 -28.66
N ASP A 22 18.54 -8.20 -29.48
CA ASP A 22 19.84 -8.79 -29.81
C ASP A 22 20.72 -8.87 -28.55
N ASP A 23 21.47 -9.95 -28.38
CA ASP A 23 22.33 -10.18 -27.22
C ASP A 23 23.42 -9.09 -27.07
N ASP A 24 23.89 -8.51 -28.18
CA ASP A 24 24.88 -7.42 -28.14
C ASP A 24 24.30 -6.13 -27.54
N ILE A 25 22.99 -5.91 -27.74
CA ILE A 25 22.26 -4.76 -27.18
C ILE A 25 21.76 -5.08 -25.77
N GLY A 26 21.31 -6.31 -25.51
CA GLY A 26 20.81 -6.73 -24.20
C GLY A 26 19.43 -6.16 -23.86
N ALA A 27 18.55 -7.02 -23.34
CA ALA A 27 17.17 -6.65 -23.00
C ALA A 27 17.09 -5.60 -21.87
N GLU A 28 18.03 -5.65 -20.91
CA GLU A 28 18.08 -4.69 -19.81
C GLU A 28 18.41 -3.28 -20.28
N TRP A 29 19.35 -3.14 -21.21
CA TRP A 29 19.66 -1.85 -21.83
C TRP A 29 18.42 -1.21 -22.45
N VAL A 30 17.69 -1.98 -23.26
CA VAL A 30 16.47 -1.52 -23.90
C VAL A 30 15.43 -1.14 -22.86
N ASN A 31 15.25 -1.95 -21.81
CA ASN A 31 14.32 -1.66 -20.72
C ASN A 31 14.67 -0.35 -19.98
N ILE A 32 15.96 -0.05 -19.79
CA ILE A 32 16.43 1.22 -19.23
C ILE A 32 16.11 2.38 -20.18
N CYS A 33 16.44 2.27 -21.47
CA CYS A 33 16.14 3.30 -22.46
C CYS A 33 14.63 3.58 -22.55
N LEU A 34 13.78 2.56 -22.46
CA LEU A 34 12.32 2.71 -22.47
C LEU A 34 11.77 3.51 -21.26
N GLN A 35 12.54 3.62 -20.17
CA GLN A 35 12.18 4.41 -18.99
C GLN A 35 12.63 5.88 -19.07
N THR A 36 13.41 6.24 -20.10
CA THR A 36 13.85 7.63 -20.29
C THR A 36 12.70 8.53 -20.71
N LYS A 37 12.80 9.81 -20.35
CA LYS A 37 11.79 10.82 -20.68
C LYS A 37 11.63 10.97 -22.20
N GLU A 38 12.73 10.93 -22.93
CA GLU A 38 12.79 11.06 -24.38
C GLU A 38 11.98 9.95 -25.06
N VAL A 39 12.14 8.70 -24.61
CA VAL A 39 11.38 7.56 -25.14
C VAL A 39 9.93 7.61 -24.68
N SER A 40 9.65 8.00 -23.43
CA SER A 40 8.28 8.19 -22.95
C SER A 40 7.53 9.23 -23.78
N GLU A 41 8.14 10.38 -24.09
CA GLU A 41 7.57 11.43 -24.93
C GLU A 41 7.40 10.95 -26.39
N TYR A 42 8.37 10.20 -26.91
CA TYR A 42 8.27 9.58 -28.24
C TYR A 42 7.06 8.66 -28.35
N LEU A 43 6.84 7.81 -27.34
CA LEU A 43 5.72 6.88 -27.25
C LEU A 43 4.39 7.65 -27.10
N ASP A 44 4.35 8.67 -26.25
CA ASP A 44 3.16 9.48 -26.03
C ASP A 44 2.71 10.26 -27.28
N ALA A 45 3.67 10.76 -28.08
CA ALA A 45 3.38 11.46 -29.33
C ALA A 45 2.80 10.53 -30.42
N ARG A 46 3.01 9.21 -30.31
CA ARG A 46 2.57 8.19 -31.28
C ARG A 46 1.47 7.29 -30.76
N ALA A 47 1.12 7.42 -29.48
CA ALA A 47 0.02 6.70 -28.88
C ALA A 47 -1.31 7.14 -29.52
N ASN A 48 -2.08 6.15 -29.99
CA ASN A 48 -3.37 6.37 -30.59
C ASN A 48 -4.47 6.36 -29.52
N THR A 49 -5.47 7.22 -29.72
CA THR A 49 -6.70 7.39 -28.93
C THR A 49 -6.55 8.03 -27.54
N THR A 50 -7.62 8.68 -27.08
CA THR A 50 -7.68 9.47 -25.84
C THR A 50 -8.17 8.70 -24.62
N VAL A 51 -8.73 7.49 -24.78
CA VAL A 51 -9.34 6.70 -23.68
C VAL A 51 -8.47 5.52 -23.25
N GLN A 52 -7.81 4.83 -24.19
CA GLN A 52 -6.78 3.83 -23.91
C GLN A 52 -5.63 4.02 -24.90
N LYS A 53 -4.55 4.68 -24.45
CA LYS A 53 -3.35 4.87 -25.27
C LYS A 53 -2.86 3.52 -25.79
N THR A 54 -2.91 3.33 -27.10
CA THR A 54 -2.41 2.12 -27.77
C THR A 54 -1.31 2.51 -28.75
N ILE A 55 -0.23 1.74 -28.78
CA ILE A 55 0.87 1.93 -29.72
C ILE A 55 0.94 0.72 -30.66
N ASN A 56 1.15 0.97 -31.96
CA ASN A 56 1.28 -0.12 -32.91
C ASN A 56 2.71 -0.70 -32.91
N LEU A 57 2.88 -1.93 -33.39
CA LEU A 57 4.18 -2.61 -33.41
C LEU A 57 5.20 -1.93 -34.33
N ARG A 58 4.77 -1.13 -35.30
CA ARG A 58 5.66 -0.39 -36.18
C ARG A 58 6.36 0.73 -35.41
N ASP A 59 5.60 1.53 -34.67
CA ASP A 59 6.11 2.63 -33.85
C ASP A 59 7.05 2.11 -32.76
N VAL A 60 6.76 0.94 -32.19
CA VAL A 60 7.64 0.25 -31.22
C VAL A 60 8.98 -0.15 -31.86
N ARG A 61 8.99 -0.59 -33.13
CA ARG A 61 10.24 -0.95 -33.83
C ARG A 61 11.08 0.27 -34.22
N GLU A 62 10.46 1.44 -34.31
CA GLU A 62 11.12 2.69 -34.69
C GLU A 62 11.61 3.50 -33.47
N ILE A 63 11.50 2.97 -32.24
CA ILE A 63 11.97 3.65 -31.02
C ILE A 63 13.48 3.91 -31.13
N PRO A 64 13.93 5.17 -30.98
CA PRO A 64 15.36 5.48 -30.97
C PRO A 64 15.99 4.98 -29.67
N ILE A 65 16.97 4.08 -29.79
CA ILE A 65 17.76 3.57 -28.66
C ILE A 65 19.18 4.10 -28.77
N VAL A 66 19.63 4.83 -27.76
CA VAL A 66 21.02 5.30 -27.66
C VAL A 66 21.90 4.11 -27.27
N LEU A 67 23.00 3.88 -28.00
CA LEU A 67 23.95 2.81 -27.70
C LEU A 67 25.35 3.41 -27.46
N PRO A 68 25.74 3.62 -26.19
CA PRO A 68 27.05 4.14 -25.84
C PRO A 68 28.14 3.05 -25.98
N PRO A 69 29.44 3.41 -25.86
CA PRO A 69 30.52 2.44 -25.82
C PRO A 69 30.30 1.37 -24.74
N LYS A 70 30.72 0.14 -25.01
CA LYS A 70 30.46 -1.04 -24.14
C LYS A 70 30.76 -0.81 -22.67
N HIS A 71 31.88 -0.14 -22.35
CA HIS A 71 32.25 0.17 -20.96
C HIS A 71 31.23 1.09 -20.28
N LEU A 72 30.80 2.16 -20.96
CA LEU A 72 29.86 3.13 -20.44
C LEU A 72 28.46 2.51 -20.30
N LYS A 73 28.05 1.73 -21.30
CA LYS A 73 26.81 0.93 -21.27
C LYS A 73 26.75 0.07 -20.01
N SER A 74 27.77 -0.76 -19.76
CA SER A 74 27.78 -1.68 -18.62
C SER A 74 27.72 -0.97 -17.26
N VAL A 75 28.33 0.21 -17.13
CA VAL A 75 28.26 0.98 -15.88
C VAL A 75 26.87 1.59 -15.69
N ILE A 76 26.30 2.21 -16.74
CA ILE A 76 24.93 2.76 -16.68
C ILE A 76 23.92 1.67 -16.34
N GLU A 77 24.05 0.49 -16.96
CA GLU A 77 23.23 -0.69 -16.65
C GLU A 77 23.33 -1.06 -15.18
N SER A 78 24.55 -1.19 -14.65
CA SER A 78 24.78 -1.54 -13.25
C SER A 78 24.07 -0.59 -12.29
N ILE A 79 24.18 0.73 -12.53
CA ILE A 79 23.57 1.76 -11.68
C ILE A 79 22.04 1.71 -11.78
N ALA A 80 21.49 1.73 -12.99
CA ALA A 80 20.04 1.72 -13.20
C ALA A 80 19.38 0.44 -12.66
N LEU A 81 20.04 -0.71 -12.82
CA LEU A 81 19.58 -1.99 -12.27
C LEU A 81 19.64 -2.01 -10.75
N SER A 82 20.68 -1.43 -10.14
CA SER A 82 20.79 -1.35 -8.67
C SER A 82 19.66 -0.52 -8.07
N ILE A 83 19.37 0.66 -8.64
CA ILE A 83 18.24 1.51 -8.23
C ILE A 83 16.90 0.77 -8.42
N SER A 84 16.69 0.16 -9.59
CA SER A 84 15.45 -0.59 -9.89
C SER A 84 15.26 -1.78 -8.94
N LYS A 85 16.35 -2.49 -8.60
CA LYS A 85 16.33 -3.58 -7.63
C LYS A 85 15.93 -3.09 -6.24
N LYS A 86 16.47 -1.95 -5.79
CA LYS A 86 16.11 -1.36 -4.49
C LYS A 86 14.63 -0.95 -4.44
N ILE A 87 14.11 -0.32 -5.49
CA ILE A 87 12.69 0.04 -5.61
C ILE A 87 11.80 -1.21 -5.51
N ASN A 88 12.18 -2.28 -6.19
CA ASN A 88 11.44 -3.55 -6.15
C ASN A 88 11.48 -4.15 -4.74
N ILE A 89 12.64 -4.20 -4.08
CA ILE A 89 12.77 -4.69 -2.69
C ILE A 89 11.88 -3.88 -1.75
N ASN A 90 11.91 -2.55 -1.81
CA ASN A 90 11.08 -1.69 -0.98
C ASN A 90 9.57 -1.92 -1.25
N THR A 91 9.19 -2.15 -2.50
CA THR A 91 7.81 -2.49 -2.87
C THR A 91 7.38 -3.83 -2.28
N GLN A 92 8.25 -4.84 -2.31
CA GLN A 92 8.01 -6.16 -1.70
C GLN A 92 7.91 -6.05 -0.18
N ILE A 93 8.80 -5.29 0.46
CA ILE A 93 8.74 -4.99 1.90
C ILE A 93 7.36 -4.41 2.25
N ASN A 94 6.89 -3.42 1.50
CA ASN A 94 5.57 -2.82 1.74
C ASN A 94 4.43 -3.83 1.57
N GLN A 95 4.48 -4.68 0.54
CA GLN A 95 3.48 -5.75 0.35
C GLN A 95 3.47 -6.73 1.53
N THR A 96 4.64 -7.16 2.01
CA THR A 96 4.77 -8.05 3.17
C THR A 96 4.25 -7.37 4.43
N LEU A 97 4.60 -6.11 4.68
CA LEU A 97 4.12 -5.35 5.84
C LEU A 97 2.59 -5.18 5.82
N GLU A 98 1.99 -4.91 4.66
CA GLU A 98 0.54 -4.87 4.51
C GLU A 98 -0.11 -6.23 4.78
N GLN A 99 0.48 -7.33 4.32
CA GLN A 99 0.01 -8.69 4.60
C GLN A 99 0.09 -9.02 6.10
N MET A 100 1.18 -8.62 6.76
CA MET A 100 1.35 -8.78 8.21
C MET A 100 0.27 -7.99 8.97
N ALA A 101 0.01 -6.74 8.58
CA ALA A 101 -1.06 -5.93 9.18
C ALA A 101 -2.44 -6.57 9.01
N GLN A 102 -2.74 -7.10 7.82
CA GLN A 102 -4.00 -7.79 7.54
C GLN A 102 -4.15 -9.08 8.34
N ALA A 103 -3.07 -9.87 8.44
CA ALA A 103 -3.06 -11.10 9.23
C ALA A 103 -3.27 -10.81 10.72
N LEU A 104 -2.60 -9.79 11.26
CA LEU A 104 -2.77 -9.38 12.66
C LEU A 104 -4.22 -8.93 12.93
N PHE A 105 -4.79 -8.12 12.03
CA PHE A 105 -6.20 -7.70 12.15
C PHE A 105 -7.15 -8.89 12.12
N LYS A 106 -6.91 -9.83 11.20
CA LYS A 106 -7.74 -11.03 11.05
C LYS A 106 -7.68 -11.89 12.32
N SER A 107 -6.48 -12.14 12.83
CA SER A 107 -6.25 -12.87 14.09
C SER A 107 -7.00 -12.24 15.26
N TRP A 108 -6.88 -10.91 15.43
CA TRP A 108 -7.42 -10.22 16.60
C TRP A 108 -8.93 -9.97 16.51
N PHE A 109 -9.43 -9.50 15.35
CA PHE A 109 -10.78 -8.93 15.23
C PHE A 109 -11.74 -9.72 14.34
N VAL A 110 -11.28 -10.79 13.68
CA VAL A 110 -12.12 -11.63 12.82
C VAL A 110 -12.16 -13.06 13.35
N ASP A 111 -11.00 -13.66 13.58
CA ASP A 111 -10.89 -15.04 14.03
C ASP A 111 -10.89 -15.15 15.57
N PHE A 112 -10.62 -14.04 16.26
CA PHE A 112 -10.54 -13.92 17.72
C PHE A 112 -9.54 -14.92 18.34
N GLU A 113 -8.42 -15.16 17.67
CA GLU A 113 -7.45 -16.21 18.05
C GLU A 113 -6.95 -16.08 19.49
N PRO A 114 -6.59 -14.88 20.01
CA PRO A 114 -6.13 -14.76 21.40
C PRO A 114 -7.20 -15.16 22.43
N VAL A 115 -8.47 -14.84 22.15
CA VAL A 115 -9.61 -15.14 23.03
C VAL A 115 -9.93 -16.64 22.99
N LYS A 116 -9.98 -17.23 21.79
CA LYS A 116 -10.20 -18.66 21.62
C LYS A 116 -9.08 -19.51 22.21
N ALA A 117 -7.83 -19.05 22.12
CA ALA A 117 -6.69 -19.70 22.74
C ALA A 117 -6.83 -19.76 24.27
N LYS A 118 -7.29 -18.66 24.90
CA LYS A 118 -7.61 -18.63 26.34
C LYS A 118 -8.71 -19.62 26.70
N ILE A 119 -9.82 -19.58 25.96
CA ILE A 119 -10.98 -20.45 26.21
C ILE A 119 -10.58 -21.92 26.15
N ALA A 120 -9.86 -22.33 25.09
CA ALA A 120 -9.46 -23.72 24.89
C ALA A 120 -8.62 -24.27 26.06
N VAL A 121 -7.74 -23.45 26.64
CA VAL A 121 -6.93 -23.85 27.81
C VAL A 121 -7.79 -23.98 29.06
N LEU A 122 -8.70 -23.05 29.29
CA LEU A 122 -9.57 -23.07 30.47
C LEU A 122 -10.59 -24.22 30.43
N GLU A 123 -11.10 -24.57 29.24
CA GLU A 123 -12.04 -25.69 29.05
C GLU A 123 -11.45 -27.06 29.42
N VAL A 124 -10.14 -27.24 29.22
CA VAL A 124 -9.42 -28.47 29.62
C VAL A 124 -8.89 -28.43 31.04
N GLY A 125 -9.24 -27.40 31.82
CA GLY A 125 -8.85 -27.24 33.22
C GLY A 125 -7.47 -26.62 33.46
N GLY A 126 -6.90 -25.94 32.46
CA GLY A 126 -5.66 -25.18 32.59
C GLY A 126 -5.80 -23.93 33.48
N SER A 127 -4.68 -23.38 33.93
CA SER A 127 -4.67 -22.19 34.78
C SER A 127 -4.87 -20.89 33.98
N GLN A 128 -5.12 -19.78 34.68
CA GLN A 128 -5.17 -18.45 34.06
C GLN A 128 -3.81 -18.01 33.48
N GLU A 129 -2.71 -18.50 34.06
CA GLU A 129 -1.36 -18.26 33.54
C GLU A 129 -1.16 -19.00 32.22
N ASP A 130 -1.61 -20.27 32.14
CA ASP A 130 -1.57 -21.05 30.90
C ASP A 130 -2.44 -20.42 29.81
N ALA A 131 -3.63 -19.91 30.17
CA ALA A 131 -4.50 -19.21 29.23
C ALA A 131 -3.84 -17.93 28.70
N THR A 132 -3.18 -17.17 29.58
CA THR A 132 -2.43 -15.97 29.19
C THR A 132 -1.28 -16.31 28.26
N LEU A 133 -0.52 -17.37 28.54
CA LEU A 133 0.54 -17.86 27.67
C LEU A 133 0.00 -18.27 26.29
N ALA A 134 -1.15 -18.94 26.23
CA ALA A 134 -1.77 -19.31 24.95
C ALA A 134 -2.20 -18.08 24.13
N ALA A 135 -2.71 -17.02 24.77
CA ALA A 135 -2.96 -15.75 24.09
C ALA A 135 -1.65 -15.09 23.60
N MET A 136 -0.57 -15.13 24.39
CA MET A 136 0.74 -14.61 23.97
C MET A 136 1.25 -15.33 22.72
N MET A 137 1.09 -16.66 22.65
CA MET A 137 1.44 -17.45 21.45
C MET A 137 0.60 -17.03 20.25
N ALA A 138 -0.71 -16.88 20.40
CA ALA A 138 -1.60 -16.44 19.33
C ALA A 138 -1.28 -15.02 18.83
N ILE A 139 -0.97 -14.10 19.75
CA ILE A 139 -0.65 -12.70 19.42
C ILE A 139 0.70 -12.58 18.68
N SER A 140 1.71 -13.31 19.15
CA SER A 140 3.08 -13.18 18.64
C SER A 140 3.43 -14.14 17.51
N GLY A 141 2.62 -15.19 17.31
CA GLY A 141 2.93 -16.30 16.42
C GLY A 141 4.13 -17.16 16.88
N LYS A 142 4.59 -17.00 18.13
CA LYS A 142 5.72 -17.74 18.71
C LYS A 142 5.23 -18.97 19.47
N ASP A 143 6.03 -20.02 19.47
CA ASP A 143 5.80 -21.20 20.31
C ASP A 143 6.21 -20.96 21.78
N ALA A 144 5.82 -21.89 22.65
CA ALA A 144 6.07 -21.80 24.09
C ALA A 144 7.57 -21.78 24.42
N ASP A 145 8.39 -22.55 23.69
CA ASP A 145 9.83 -22.61 23.89
C ASP A 145 10.49 -21.27 23.58
N THR A 146 10.07 -20.62 22.49
CA THR A 146 10.53 -19.28 22.11
C THR A 146 10.10 -18.22 23.13
N LEU A 147 8.89 -18.34 23.69
CA LEU A 147 8.41 -17.42 24.73
C LEU A 147 9.19 -17.58 26.05
N ALA A 148 9.56 -18.81 26.41
CA ALA A 148 10.42 -19.06 27.58
C ALA A 148 11.82 -18.45 27.43
N VAL A 149 12.33 -18.33 26.19
CA VAL A 149 13.56 -17.58 25.90
C VAL A 149 13.32 -16.08 26.04
N PHE A 150 12.21 -15.56 25.50
CA PHE A 150 11.87 -14.13 25.58
C PHE A 150 11.70 -13.62 27.01
N GLU A 151 11.17 -14.46 27.91
CA GLU A 151 11.08 -14.14 29.33
C GLU A 151 12.45 -13.85 29.96
N ARG A 152 13.51 -14.48 29.44
CA ARG A 152 14.89 -14.27 29.90
C ARG A 152 15.55 -13.12 29.16
N GLU A 153 15.40 -13.07 27.84
CA GLU A 153 15.98 -12.07 26.95
C GLU A 153 15.11 -11.92 25.69
N PRO A 154 14.44 -10.77 25.41
CA PRO A 154 14.35 -9.53 26.17
C PRO A 154 13.09 -9.42 27.07
N PRO A 155 13.23 -9.30 28.42
CA PRO A 155 12.12 -9.41 29.36
C PRO A 155 11.08 -8.29 29.22
N GLU A 156 11.48 -7.12 28.73
CA GLU A 156 10.56 -6.01 28.47
C GLU A 156 9.54 -6.35 27.37
N GLN A 157 9.98 -7.00 26.29
CA GLN A 157 9.08 -7.40 25.20
C GLN A 157 8.15 -8.53 25.65
N TYR A 158 8.65 -9.44 26.49
CA TYR A 158 7.82 -10.46 27.11
C TYR A 158 6.74 -9.85 28.01
N ALA A 159 7.12 -8.88 28.86
CA ALA A 159 6.18 -8.18 29.73
C ALA A 159 5.12 -7.40 28.94
N GLU A 160 5.51 -6.72 27.85
CA GLU A 160 4.57 -6.03 26.96
C GLU A 160 3.61 -6.99 26.26
N LEU A 161 4.13 -8.13 25.79
CA LEU A 161 3.31 -9.19 25.17
C LEU A 161 2.33 -9.79 26.18
N LYS A 162 2.78 -10.06 27.40
CA LYS A 162 1.94 -10.54 28.49
C LYS A 162 0.84 -9.54 28.84
N ALA A 163 1.20 -8.26 29.02
CA ALA A 163 0.23 -7.20 29.27
C ALA A 163 -0.79 -7.09 28.13
N THR A 164 -0.35 -7.22 26.87
CA THR A 164 -1.25 -7.25 25.71
C THR A 164 -2.19 -8.45 25.77
N ALA A 165 -1.68 -9.64 26.10
CA ALA A 165 -2.48 -10.85 26.22
C ALA A 165 -3.53 -10.76 27.33
N GLU A 166 -3.20 -10.13 28.45
CA GLU A 166 -4.12 -9.91 29.59
C GLU A 166 -5.33 -9.03 29.22
N LEU A 167 -5.21 -8.15 28.22
CA LEU A 167 -6.33 -7.32 27.74
C LEU A 167 -7.44 -8.12 27.05
N PHE A 168 -7.13 -9.30 26.50
CA PHE A 168 -8.13 -10.10 25.81
C PHE A 168 -9.01 -10.85 26.83
N PRO A 169 -10.35 -10.84 26.67
CA PRO A 169 -11.24 -11.61 27.53
C PRO A 169 -11.03 -13.12 27.33
N SER A 170 -11.57 -13.91 28.25
CA SER A 170 -11.52 -15.38 28.22
C SER A 170 -12.88 -16.02 27.96
N ALA A 171 -13.82 -15.26 27.39
CA ALA A 171 -15.18 -15.69 27.12
C ALA A 171 -15.73 -15.00 25.86
N MET A 172 -16.77 -15.60 25.28
CA MET A 172 -17.52 -15.06 24.15
C MET A 172 -18.93 -14.64 24.60
N GLN A 173 -19.52 -13.70 23.88
CA GLN A 173 -20.89 -13.23 24.04
C GLN A 173 -21.63 -13.22 22.69
N ASN A 174 -22.95 -13.35 22.73
CA ASN A 174 -23.78 -13.27 21.52
C ASN A 174 -23.91 -11.83 21.03
N SER A 175 -23.85 -11.65 19.71
CA SER A 175 -24.01 -10.38 19.01
C SER A 175 -24.82 -10.56 17.73
N GLU A 176 -25.32 -9.46 17.15
CA GLU A 176 -26.04 -9.47 15.88
C GLU A 176 -25.20 -10.01 14.70
N LEU A 177 -23.87 -10.04 14.82
CA LEU A 177 -22.94 -10.60 13.82
C LEU A 177 -22.42 -12.00 14.16
N GLY A 178 -22.98 -12.64 15.19
CA GLY A 178 -22.50 -13.91 15.74
C GLY A 178 -21.77 -13.72 17.07
N GLU A 179 -21.05 -14.76 17.52
CA GLU A 179 -20.29 -14.71 18.76
C GLU A 179 -19.10 -13.76 18.63
N ILE A 180 -18.96 -12.84 19.59
CA ILE A 180 -17.84 -11.90 19.70
C ILE A 180 -17.23 -12.01 21.11
N PRO A 181 -16.00 -11.57 21.34
CA PRO A 181 -15.41 -11.62 22.67
C PRO A 181 -16.20 -10.82 23.72
N GLU A 182 -16.19 -11.28 24.96
CA GLU A 182 -16.89 -10.60 26.07
C GLU A 182 -16.38 -9.17 26.26
N GLY A 183 -17.30 -8.22 26.46
CA GLY A 183 -17.00 -6.79 26.60
C GLY A 183 -16.79 -6.05 25.28
N TRP A 184 -16.75 -6.77 24.14
CA TRP A 184 -16.64 -6.14 22.84
C TRP A 184 -18.01 -5.67 22.33
N GLU A 185 -18.01 -4.59 21.57
CA GLU A 185 -19.22 -3.92 21.09
C GLU A 185 -19.32 -3.92 19.57
N LEU A 186 -20.55 -4.07 19.07
CA LEU A 186 -20.84 -3.79 17.66
C LEU A 186 -21.07 -2.29 17.46
N LYS A 187 -20.11 -1.61 16.82
CA LYS A 187 -20.25 -0.21 16.40
C LYS A 187 -20.46 -0.12 14.90
N THR A 188 -20.74 1.09 14.42
CA THR A 188 -20.76 1.37 12.99
C THR A 188 -19.49 2.11 12.57
N PHE A 189 -19.10 1.96 11.31
CA PHE A 189 -17.92 2.58 10.74
C PHE A 189 -17.93 4.12 10.92
N GLY A 190 -19.10 4.75 10.83
CA GLY A 190 -19.25 6.19 11.09
C GLY A 190 -19.07 6.61 12.56
N LYS A 191 -19.10 5.67 13.51
CA LYS A 191 -18.80 5.93 14.93
C LYS A 191 -17.31 5.84 15.26
N VAL A 192 -16.54 5.15 14.42
CA VAL A 192 -15.08 4.95 14.59
C VAL A 192 -14.26 5.72 13.56
N SER A 193 -14.90 6.54 12.72
CA SER A 193 -14.25 7.35 11.69
C SER A 193 -14.74 8.80 11.70
N ASN A 194 -13.86 9.70 11.30
CA ASN A 194 -14.18 11.10 11.00
C ASN A 194 -14.15 11.29 9.48
N CYS A 195 -15.27 11.77 8.91
CA CYS A 195 -15.40 12.03 7.48
C CYS A 195 -15.16 13.51 7.15
N HIS A 196 -14.19 13.78 6.28
CA HIS A 196 -13.72 15.12 5.90
C HIS A 196 -14.24 15.58 4.55
N ASP A 197 -15.27 14.92 4.00
CA ASP A 197 -15.81 15.21 2.68
C ASP A 197 -16.21 16.67 2.45
N LYS A 198 -16.59 17.38 3.51
CA LYS A 198 -16.95 18.81 3.48
C LYS A 198 -15.78 19.73 3.08
N LYS A 199 -14.53 19.24 3.21
CA LYS A 199 -13.31 19.96 2.81
C LYS A 199 -12.95 19.73 1.34
N ARG A 200 -13.52 18.71 0.68
CA ARG A 200 -13.22 18.38 -0.72
C ARG A 200 -13.72 19.49 -1.64
N ILE A 201 -12.93 19.82 -2.66
CA ILE A 201 -13.28 20.82 -3.68
C ILE A 201 -13.04 20.19 -5.06
N PRO A 202 -14.08 19.88 -5.87
CA PRO A 202 -13.86 19.33 -7.19
C PRO A 202 -13.31 20.38 -8.15
N LEU A 203 -12.25 20.04 -8.88
CA LEU A 203 -11.69 20.88 -9.94
C LEU A 203 -11.95 20.27 -11.31
N SER A 204 -12.46 21.07 -12.23
CA SER A 204 -12.56 20.71 -13.65
C SER A 204 -11.16 20.65 -14.30
N LYS A 205 -11.04 19.95 -15.44
CA LYS A 205 -9.76 19.86 -16.17
C LYS A 205 -9.13 21.24 -16.46
N PRO A 206 -9.87 22.25 -16.98
CA PRO A 206 -9.29 23.57 -17.21
C PRO A 206 -8.81 24.29 -15.94
N GLN A 207 -9.43 24.02 -14.78
CA GLN A 207 -8.97 24.58 -13.51
C GLN A 207 -7.66 23.95 -13.05
N ARG A 208 -7.51 22.63 -13.22
CA ARG A 208 -6.26 21.92 -12.87
C ARG A 208 -5.09 22.37 -13.73
N GLU A 209 -5.29 22.55 -15.04
CA GLU A 209 -4.25 23.09 -15.94
C GLU A 209 -3.78 24.50 -15.54
N LYS A 210 -4.67 25.33 -14.98
CA LYS A 210 -4.32 26.68 -14.49
C LYS A 210 -3.60 26.66 -13.13
N LYS A 211 -3.74 25.57 -12.38
CA LYS A 211 -3.22 25.40 -11.02
C LYS A 211 -2.12 24.35 -11.01
N LYS A 212 -1.33 24.22 -12.06
CA LYS A 212 -0.37 23.12 -12.20
C LYS A 212 0.76 23.25 -11.17
N GLY A 213 1.07 22.16 -10.48
CA GLY A 213 2.13 22.10 -9.46
C GLY A 213 2.48 20.66 -9.11
N ASP A 214 2.97 20.45 -7.88
CA ASP A 214 3.50 19.15 -7.41
C ASP A 214 2.59 18.45 -6.38
N ILE A 215 1.45 19.04 -6.02
CA ILE A 215 0.50 18.46 -5.05
C ILE A 215 -0.40 17.45 -5.76
N PRO A 216 -0.45 16.18 -5.31
CA PRO A 216 -1.29 15.17 -5.96
C PRO A 216 -2.79 15.49 -5.82
N TYR A 217 -3.48 15.49 -6.97
CA TYR A 217 -4.94 15.58 -7.06
C TYR A 217 -5.55 14.18 -7.20
N TYR A 218 -6.16 13.69 -6.13
CA TYR A 218 -6.71 12.33 -6.04
C TYR A 218 -8.14 12.22 -6.56
N GLY A 219 -8.39 11.18 -7.36
CA GLY A 219 -9.71 10.65 -7.69
C GLY A 219 -10.10 9.46 -6.81
N ALA A 220 -11.06 8.65 -7.28
CA ALA A 220 -11.54 7.47 -6.55
C ALA A 220 -10.46 6.38 -6.37
N THR A 221 -9.61 6.18 -7.38
CA THR A 221 -8.68 5.03 -7.45
C THR A 221 -7.22 5.39 -7.66
N SER A 222 -6.93 6.61 -8.11
CA SER A 222 -5.57 7.03 -8.42
C SER A 222 -5.41 8.55 -8.32
N ILE A 223 -4.16 9.00 -8.39
CA ILE A 223 -3.82 10.38 -8.71
C ILE A 223 -4.29 10.65 -10.16
N MET A 224 -5.05 11.72 -10.35
CA MET A 224 -5.60 12.12 -11.64
C MET A 224 -4.83 13.27 -12.28
N ASP A 225 -4.15 14.08 -11.47
CA ASP A 225 -3.41 15.27 -11.88
C ASP A 225 -2.49 15.75 -10.74
N TYR A 226 -1.73 16.82 -10.99
CA TYR A 226 -0.98 17.54 -9.94
C TYR A 226 -1.29 19.04 -9.96
N VAL A 227 -1.47 19.62 -8.78
CA VAL A 227 -1.86 21.01 -8.56
C VAL A 227 -0.89 21.78 -7.66
N ASP A 228 -1.00 23.10 -7.60
CA ASP A 228 -0.10 24.02 -6.88
C ASP A 228 -0.46 24.25 -5.40
N GLU A 229 -1.69 23.90 -5.02
CA GLU A 229 -2.23 24.10 -3.68
C GLU A 229 -2.69 22.78 -3.07
N TYR A 230 -2.82 22.73 -1.74
CA TYR A 230 -3.34 21.57 -1.01
C TYR A 230 -4.51 21.98 -0.13
N ILE A 231 -5.43 21.05 0.09
CA ILE A 231 -6.58 21.22 1.00
C ILE A 231 -6.59 20.17 2.13
N PHE A 232 -5.72 19.18 2.03
CA PHE A 232 -5.46 18.17 3.04
C PHE A 232 -3.95 18.08 3.32
N ASP A 233 -3.59 17.87 4.57
CA ASP A 233 -2.22 17.59 4.99
C ASP A 233 -2.26 16.68 6.22
N GLY A 234 -1.83 15.43 6.05
CA GLY A 234 -1.94 14.39 7.06
C GLY A 234 -2.17 13.01 6.46
N ILE A 235 -2.44 12.02 7.31
CA ILE A 235 -2.68 10.62 6.91
C ILE A 235 -4.18 10.37 6.77
N TYR A 236 -4.60 9.92 5.58
CA TYR A 236 -6.01 9.69 5.27
C TYR A 236 -6.23 8.34 4.59
N LEU A 237 -7.37 7.73 4.91
CA LEU A 237 -7.97 6.67 4.12
C LEU A 237 -8.90 7.32 3.09
N LEU A 238 -8.69 7.03 1.81
CA LEU A 238 -9.63 7.32 0.75
C LEU A 238 -10.45 6.07 0.40
N LEU A 239 -11.76 6.24 0.29
CA LEU A 239 -12.69 5.18 -0.11
C LEU A 239 -13.51 5.66 -1.31
N GLY A 240 -13.60 4.87 -2.38
CA GLY A 240 -14.37 5.27 -3.58
C GLY A 240 -15.84 5.59 -3.26
N GLU A 241 -16.29 6.82 -3.57
CA GLU A 241 -17.68 7.24 -3.38
C GLU A 241 -18.52 6.90 -4.61
N ASP A 242 -18.00 7.17 -5.82
CA ASP A 242 -18.75 7.07 -7.07
C ASP A 242 -17.84 6.60 -8.23
N GLY A 243 -18.40 5.88 -9.19
CA GLY A 243 -17.67 5.23 -10.28
C GLY A 243 -16.94 3.98 -9.80
N SER A 244 -15.64 4.10 -9.53
CA SER A 244 -14.82 2.98 -9.03
C SER A 244 -14.95 2.83 -7.52
N VAL A 245 -16.08 2.25 -7.10
CA VAL A 245 -16.45 2.07 -5.68
C VAL A 245 -16.01 0.70 -5.16
N ILE A 246 -16.34 -0.35 -5.91
CA ILE A 246 -16.19 -1.74 -5.51
C ILE A 246 -15.53 -2.54 -6.63
N LYS A 247 -14.70 -3.49 -6.24
CA LYS A 247 -14.02 -4.45 -7.12
C LYS A 247 -14.93 -5.65 -7.39
N GLU A 248 -14.58 -6.45 -8.39
CA GLU A 248 -15.34 -7.68 -8.74
C GLU A 248 -15.50 -8.67 -7.57
N ASN A 249 -14.52 -8.69 -6.65
CA ASN A 249 -14.55 -9.53 -5.45
C ASN A 249 -15.38 -8.94 -4.28
N GLY A 250 -16.09 -7.83 -4.49
CA GLY A 250 -16.92 -7.19 -3.48
C GLY A 250 -16.16 -6.27 -2.50
N LEU A 251 -14.82 -6.22 -2.59
CA LEU A 251 -14.00 -5.33 -1.75
C LEU A 251 -13.94 -3.91 -2.32
N PRO A 252 -13.78 -2.89 -1.48
CA PRO A 252 -13.73 -1.51 -1.93
C PRO A 252 -12.45 -1.17 -2.70
N PHE A 253 -12.54 -0.14 -3.55
CA PHE A 253 -11.37 0.63 -3.95
C PHE A 253 -10.97 1.57 -2.81
N THR A 254 -9.71 1.45 -2.39
CA THR A 254 -9.13 2.22 -1.27
C THR A 254 -7.79 2.80 -1.69
N GLN A 255 -7.46 3.97 -1.14
CA GLN A 255 -6.13 4.54 -1.22
C GLN A 255 -5.69 4.99 0.17
N TYR A 256 -4.44 4.75 0.52
CA TYR A 256 -3.82 5.24 1.75
C TYR A 256 -2.88 6.37 1.38
N ILE A 257 -3.20 7.59 1.79
CA ILE A 257 -2.46 8.80 1.39
C ILE A 257 -1.87 9.49 2.62
N TRP A 258 -0.75 10.18 2.43
CA TRP A 258 -0.13 10.99 3.46
C TRP A 258 0.46 12.27 2.90
N GLY A 259 0.58 13.30 3.75
CA GLY A 259 1.11 14.62 3.40
C GLY A 259 0.12 15.49 2.64
N LYS A 260 0.66 16.52 1.97
CA LYS A 260 -0.11 17.53 1.25
C LYS A 260 -0.80 16.93 0.04
N SER A 261 -2.12 17.14 -0.05
CA SER A 261 -2.93 16.56 -1.11
C SER A 261 -4.19 17.38 -1.42
N TRP A 262 -4.74 17.14 -2.60
CA TRP A 262 -6.06 17.63 -3.01
C TRP A 262 -6.94 16.43 -3.36
N VAL A 263 -8.14 16.33 -2.79
CA VAL A 263 -9.04 15.18 -3.05
C VAL A 263 -10.34 15.63 -3.69
N ASN A 264 -10.73 14.95 -4.78
CA ASN A 264 -11.97 15.20 -5.51
C ASN A 264 -13.21 14.58 -4.81
N ASN A 265 -14.41 14.92 -5.26
CA ASN A 265 -15.70 14.41 -4.75
C ASN A 265 -15.98 12.93 -5.05
N HIS A 266 -15.12 12.21 -5.77
CA HIS A 266 -15.29 10.78 -6.07
C HIS A 266 -14.68 9.85 -5.01
N ALA A 267 -14.06 10.38 -3.96
CA ALA A 267 -13.50 9.60 -2.86
C ALA A 267 -13.87 10.21 -1.51
N HIS A 268 -14.41 9.40 -0.60
CA HIS A 268 -14.54 9.77 0.81
C HIS A 268 -13.18 9.96 1.45
N VAL A 269 -13.01 11.02 2.24
CA VAL A 269 -11.75 11.29 2.96
C VAL A 269 -11.94 11.01 4.45
N LEU A 270 -11.22 10.04 5.00
CA LEU A 270 -11.48 9.48 6.32
C LEU A 270 -10.24 9.48 7.20
N THR A 271 -10.45 9.71 8.50
CA THR A 271 -9.46 9.43 9.56
C THR A 271 -10.09 8.61 10.67
N GLY A 272 -9.26 7.92 11.44
CA GLY A 272 -9.67 7.31 12.70
C GLY A 272 -10.22 8.32 13.74
N THR A 273 -10.87 7.81 14.78
CA THR A 273 -11.32 8.60 15.94
C THR A 273 -11.23 7.77 17.22
N GLY A 274 -10.98 8.43 18.36
CA GLY A 274 -10.76 7.74 19.64
C GLY A 274 -9.56 6.79 19.58
N SER A 275 -9.74 5.55 20.03
CA SER A 275 -8.72 4.49 20.02
C SER A 275 -8.53 3.79 18.66
N VAL A 276 -9.31 4.16 17.64
CA VAL A 276 -9.23 3.57 16.30
C VAL A 276 -8.43 4.51 15.40
N THR A 277 -7.26 4.04 14.93
CA THR A 277 -6.39 4.81 14.02
C THR A 277 -6.86 4.75 12.57
N THR A 278 -6.33 5.63 11.71
CA THR A 278 -6.63 5.61 10.27
C THR A 278 -6.20 4.28 9.63
N GLU A 279 -5.07 3.74 10.05
CA GLU A 279 -4.56 2.46 9.57
C GLU A 279 -5.42 1.28 10.04
N HIS A 280 -6.00 1.36 11.24
CA HIS A 280 -6.99 0.38 11.69
C HIS A 280 -8.19 0.37 10.73
N LEU A 281 -8.74 1.54 10.40
CA LEU A 281 -9.81 1.64 9.38
C LEU A 281 -9.38 1.07 8.03
N MET A 282 -8.13 1.36 7.60
CA MET A 282 -7.57 0.87 6.34
C MET A 282 -7.54 -0.66 6.28
N VAL A 283 -7.04 -1.32 7.33
CA VAL A 283 -6.92 -2.78 7.36
C VAL A 283 -8.29 -3.46 7.48
N PHE A 284 -9.21 -2.88 8.26
CA PHE A 284 -10.59 -3.33 8.35
C PHE A 284 -11.30 -3.28 6.98
N ILE A 285 -11.31 -2.10 6.36
CA ILE A 285 -12.12 -1.86 5.17
C ILE A 285 -11.57 -2.60 3.94
N LYS A 286 -10.25 -2.86 3.88
CA LYS A 286 -9.61 -3.69 2.85
C LYS A 286 -10.13 -5.13 2.84
N GLN A 287 -10.64 -5.64 3.97
CA GLN A 287 -11.13 -7.02 4.11
C GLN A 287 -12.66 -7.12 4.17
N LYS A 288 -13.35 -5.98 4.30
CA LYS A 288 -14.82 -5.94 4.40
C LYS A 288 -15.45 -5.81 3.03
N SER A 289 -16.24 -6.81 2.64
CA SER A 289 -17.11 -6.67 1.46
C SER A 289 -18.10 -5.53 1.68
N ILE A 290 -18.18 -4.62 0.70
CA ILE A 290 -19.10 -3.48 0.74
C ILE A 290 -20.29 -3.65 -0.20
N ALA A 291 -20.44 -4.80 -0.86
CA ALA A 291 -21.47 -5.03 -1.88
C ALA A 291 -22.89 -4.70 -1.40
N ALA A 292 -23.22 -5.03 -0.14
CA ALA A 292 -24.52 -4.75 0.47
C ALA A 292 -24.79 -3.25 0.73
N TYR A 293 -23.76 -2.40 0.68
CA TYR A 293 -23.82 -0.97 0.96
C TYR A 293 -23.72 -0.11 -0.30
N VAL A 294 -23.35 -0.71 -1.43
CA VAL A 294 -23.27 -0.02 -2.72
C VAL A 294 -24.64 0.00 -3.38
N THR A 295 -24.98 1.16 -3.93
CA THR A 295 -26.26 1.42 -4.61
C THR A 295 -26.01 1.79 -6.06
N GLY A 296 -27.04 1.64 -6.91
CA GLY A 296 -26.98 2.00 -8.33
C GLY A 296 -26.42 0.88 -9.20
N ALA A 297 -27.23 0.39 -10.15
CA ALA A 297 -26.87 -0.71 -11.04
C ALA A 297 -25.96 -0.27 -12.21
N VAL A 298 -26.15 0.95 -12.72
CA VAL A 298 -25.38 1.49 -13.85
C VAL A 298 -24.21 2.34 -13.37
N GLN A 299 -24.43 3.15 -12.33
CA GLN A 299 -23.43 3.97 -11.69
C GLN A 299 -23.41 3.63 -10.22
N MET A 300 -22.39 2.88 -9.81
CA MET A 300 -22.24 2.39 -8.46
C MET A 300 -21.84 3.54 -7.54
N LYS A 301 -22.51 3.62 -6.39
CA LYS A 301 -22.29 4.66 -5.39
C LYS A 301 -22.32 4.10 -3.98
N LEU A 302 -21.30 4.41 -3.21
CA LEU A 302 -21.29 4.28 -1.76
C LEU A 302 -21.52 5.68 -1.19
N ASN A 303 -22.71 5.98 -0.70
CA ASN A 303 -22.97 7.28 -0.06
C ASN A 303 -22.54 7.24 1.42
N GLN A 304 -22.39 8.42 2.04
CA GLN A 304 -21.97 8.51 3.44
C GLN A 304 -22.89 7.76 4.41
N LYS A 305 -24.22 7.77 4.18
CA LYS A 305 -25.16 7.06 5.07
C LYS A 305 -24.86 5.55 5.07
N ASN A 306 -24.70 4.97 3.89
CA ASN A 306 -24.41 3.55 3.73
C ASN A 306 -23.00 3.21 4.25
N MET A 307 -21.99 4.02 3.91
CA MET A 307 -20.63 3.88 4.44
C MET A 307 -20.62 3.91 5.98
N ASN A 308 -21.30 4.87 6.58
CA ASN A 308 -21.35 5.02 8.04
C ASN A 308 -22.07 3.87 8.75
N SER A 309 -22.92 3.12 8.05
CA SER A 309 -23.65 1.95 8.58
C SER A 309 -22.88 0.64 8.51
N ILE A 310 -21.70 0.62 7.88
CA ILE A 310 -20.88 -0.61 7.79
C ILE A 310 -20.55 -1.08 9.23
N PRO A 311 -20.89 -2.32 9.62
CA PRO A 311 -20.65 -2.83 10.95
C PRO A 311 -19.16 -3.00 11.25
N PHE A 312 -18.75 -2.58 12.44
CA PHE A 312 -17.37 -2.60 12.92
C PHE A 312 -17.33 -3.21 14.33
N ILE A 313 -16.54 -4.26 14.52
CA ILE A 313 -16.30 -4.85 15.83
C ILE A 313 -15.34 -3.96 16.59
N PHE A 314 -15.82 -3.34 17.66
CA PHE A 314 -15.02 -2.51 18.55
C PHE A 314 -14.70 -3.33 19.79
N ALA A 315 -13.42 -3.65 20.00
CA ALA A 315 -12.98 -4.40 21.17
C ALA A 315 -13.22 -3.64 22.48
N ASP A 316 -12.24 -2.86 22.89
CA ASP A 316 -12.35 -1.83 23.92
C ASP A 316 -11.29 -0.77 23.62
N GLU A 317 -11.15 0.25 24.46
CA GLU A 317 -10.11 1.25 24.22
C GLU A 317 -8.69 0.68 24.33
N ALA A 318 -8.43 -0.25 25.25
CA ALA A 318 -7.11 -0.77 25.53
C ALA A 318 -6.57 -1.64 24.37
N VAL A 319 -7.33 -2.64 23.94
CA VAL A 319 -7.00 -3.52 22.81
C VAL A 319 -6.87 -2.72 21.52
N ASN A 320 -7.80 -1.80 21.24
CA ASN A 320 -7.73 -0.97 20.04
C ASN A 320 -6.50 -0.04 20.04
N ASN A 321 -6.12 0.51 21.19
CA ASN A 321 -4.92 1.35 21.31
C ASN A 321 -3.64 0.54 21.07
N VAL A 322 -3.51 -0.65 21.66
CA VAL A 322 -2.33 -1.51 21.45
C VAL A 322 -2.24 -1.92 19.99
N PHE A 323 -3.36 -2.35 19.39
CA PHE A 323 -3.41 -2.66 17.97
C PHE A 323 -3.02 -1.45 17.11
N GLY A 324 -3.59 -0.28 17.41
CA GLY A 324 -3.33 0.97 16.72
C GLY A 324 -1.85 1.34 16.73
N GLN A 325 -1.16 1.19 17.86
CA GLN A 325 0.28 1.45 17.98
C GLN A 325 1.12 0.48 17.14
N ARG A 326 0.79 -0.83 17.18
CA ARG A 326 1.48 -1.85 16.39
C ARG A 326 1.33 -1.59 14.89
N ILE A 327 0.10 -1.34 14.44
CA ILE A 327 -0.18 -1.06 13.03
C ILE A 327 0.43 0.27 12.59
N ALA A 328 0.35 1.33 13.40
CA ALA A 328 0.95 2.62 13.06
C ALA A 328 2.46 2.50 12.82
N SER A 329 3.14 1.67 13.61
CA SER A 329 4.58 1.38 13.45
C SER A 329 4.87 0.67 12.13
N ILE A 330 4.06 -0.34 11.76
CA ILE A 330 4.17 -1.03 10.46
C ILE A 330 3.98 -0.04 9.31
N TYR A 331 2.92 0.78 9.36
CA TYR A 331 2.62 1.73 8.30
C TYR A 331 3.61 2.90 8.25
N ALA A 332 4.30 3.23 9.34
CA ALA A 332 5.41 4.18 9.29
C ALA A 332 6.54 3.69 8.40
N VAL A 333 6.89 2.40 8.48
CA VAL A 333 7.87 1.78 7.57
C VAL A 333 7.33 1.76 6.14
N VAL A 334 6.04 1.44 5.94
CA VAL A 334 5.41 1.46 4.61
C VAL A 334 5.53 2.84 3.94
N ARG A 335 5.25 3.91 4.69
CA ARG A 335 5.39 5.29 4.20
C ARG A 335 6.84 5.61 3.87
N ALA A 336 7.77 5.35 4.78
CA ALA A 336 9.20 5.63 4.59
C ALA A 336 9.76 4.91 3.34
N LYS A 337 9.42 3.63 3.13
CA LYS A 337 9.85 2.87 1.95
C LYS A 337 9.19 3.37 0.66
N SER A 338 7.95 3.87 0.75
CA SER A 338 7.26 4.49 -0.39
C SER A 338 7.90 5.83 -0.77
N GLU A 339 8.27 6.64 0.21
CA GLU A 339 9.00 7.91 0.01
C GLU A 339 10.41 7.66 -0.56
N GLU A 340 11.13 6.66 -0.04
CA GLU A 340 12.41 6.22 -0.58
C GLU A 340 12.28 5.81 -2.05
N ASN A 341 11.22 5.09 -2.41
CA ASN A 341 10.95 4.73 -3.81
C ASN A 341 10.70 5.95 -4.71
N LEU A 342 10.02 6.99 -4.21
CA LEU A 342 9.84 8.23 -4.96
C LEU A 342 11.19 8.92 -5.19
N THR A 343 12.03 9.01 -4.15
CA THR A 343 13.38 9.58 -4.25
C THR A 343 14.25 8.81 -5.24
N LEU A 344 14.29 7.47 -5.14
CA LEU A 344 15.05 6.60 -6.04
C LEU A 344 14.57 6.71 -7.50
N THR A 345 13.27 6.84 -7.70
CA THR A 345 12.67 7.05 -9.03
C THR A 345 13.11 8.39 -9.60
N SER A 346 13.01 9.46 -8.82
CA SER A 346 13.44 10.80 -9.23
C SER A 346 14.94 10.87 -9.52
N LEU A 347 15.75 10.20 -8.69
CA LEU A 347 17.18 10.08 -8.90
C LEU A 347 17.49 9.38 -10.23
N ARG A 348 16.88 8.22 -10.49
CA ARG A 348 17.03 7.49 -11.76
C ARG A 348 16.67 8.38 -12.94
N ASP A 349 15.51 9.02 -12.89
CA ASP A 349 14.98 9.82 -14.00
C ASP A 349 15.80 11.11 -14.23
N THR A 350 16.55 11.56 -13.22
CA THR A 350 17.48 12.71 -13.32
C THR A 350 18.87 12.29 -13.81
N LEU A 351 19.41 11.18 -13.30
CA LEU A 351 20.77 10.74 -13.62
C LEU A 351 20.87 10.07 -14.99
N LEU A 352 19.86 9.27 -15.36
CA LEU A 352 19.93 8.46 -16.57
C LEU A 352 20.08 9.31 -17.85
N PRO A 353 19.32 10.41 -18.06
CA PRO A 353 19.54 11.28 -19.22
C PRO A 353 20.93 11.93 -19.23
N LYS A 354 21.41 12.41 -18.07
CA LYS A 354 22.72 13.07 -17.93
C LYS A 354 23.89 12.13 -18.20
N LEU A 355 23.77 10.88 -17.76
CA LEU A 355 24.74 9.83 -18.06
C LEU A 355 24.77 9.49 -19.55
N LEU A 356 23.60 9.42 -20.19
CA LEU A 356 23.46 9.13 -21.62
C LEU A 356 23.97 10.27 -22.50
N SER A 357 23.82 11.53 -22.06
CA SER A 357 24.35 12.71 -22.76
C SER A 357 25.83 12.97 -22.48
N GLY A 358 26.41 12.32 -21.46
CA GLY A 358 27.79 12.55 -21.02
C GLY A 358 27.96 13.85 -20.23
N GLU A 359 26.88 14.46 -19.75
CA GLU A 359 26.88 15.67 -18.92
C GLU A 359 27.45 15.46 -17.53
N ILE A 360 27.38 14.23 -17.01
CA ILE A 360 27.98 13.84 -15.73
C ILE A 360 28.90 12.65 -15.92
N THR A 361 29.97 12.63 -15.14
CA THR A 361 30.93 11.55 -15.13
C THR A 361 30.50 10.41 -14.22
N LEU A 362 31.11 9.24 -14.39
CA LEU A 362 30.84 8.07 -13.56
C LEU A 362 31.09 8.32 -12.07
N PRO A 363 32.20 8.96 -11.63
CA PRO A 363 32.43 9.23 -10.21
C PRO A 363 31.37 10.14 -9.57
N GLU A 364 30.90 11.16 -10.30
CA GLU A 364 29.84 12.06 -9.82
C GLU A 364 28.51 11.31 -9.63
N THR A 365 28.26 10.32 -10.46
CA THR A 365 27.06 9.48 -10.40
C THR A 365 27.12 8.51 -9.23
N GLU A 366 28.26 7.83 -9.03
CA GLU A 366 28.47 6.94 -7.89
C GLU A 366 28.34 7.67 -6.56
N GLN A 367 28.87 8.90 -6.48
CA GLN A 367 28.70 9.74 -5.30
C GLN A 367 27.21 10.07 -5.05
N ALA A 368 26.47 10.53 -6.06
CA ALA A 368 25.06 10.86 -5.93
C ALA A 368 24.19 9.65 -5.50
N VAL A 369 24.53 8.44 -5.96
CA VAL A 369 23.84 7.21 -5.53
C VAL A 369 24.15 6.88 -4.07
N SER A 370 25.42 7.00 -3.66
CA SER A 370 25.83 6.71 -2.28
C SER A 370 25.22 7.66 -1.25
N GLU A 371 24.99 8.93 -1.61
CA GLU A 371 24.35 9.91 -0.74
C GLU A 371 22.87 9.56 -0.50
N VAL A 372 22.18 8.97 -1.49
CA VAL A 372 20.78 8.55 -1.37
C VAL A 372 20.63 7.21 -0.65
N GLU A 373 21.61 6.31 -0.73
CA GLU A 373 21.59 5.04 0.02
C GLU A 373 21.83 5.20 1.53
N ASN A 374 22.41 6.32 1.95
CA ASN A 374 22.77 6.62 3.35
C ASN A 374 21.76 7.53 4.08
N VAL A 375 20.62 7.84 3.45
CA VAL A 375 19.49 8.59 4.02
C VAL A 375 18.33 7.63 4.23
#